data_AF-A0A1E7R940-F1
#
_entry.id   AF-A0A1E7R940-F1
#
_cell.length_a   1.000
_cell.length_b   1.000
_cell.length_c   1.000
_cell.angle_alpha   90.00
_cell.angle_beta   90.00
_cell.angle_gamma   90.00
#
_symmetry.space_group_name_H-M   'P 1'
#
loop_
_entity.id
_entity.type
_entity.pdbx_description
1 polymer ?
#
loop_
_entity_poly.entity_id
_entity_poly.type
_entity_poly.pdbx_seq_one_letter_code
_entity_poly.pdbx_strand_id
1 'polypeptide(L)'
;MGNNFQFLVNKVGATLDDAIELLNQASIDFKLFWQSRDNEGCYVTSQIAIKNFDYIINEIVRERDALSLSANAQYAQDYRDILDVHIGEVDENITPQDFQDLTIQPGNARIRVGKITKPISLNKLLNKMKHRIPNCLNFRIENGDHILVIGADAFLRQPECIVEFKVEKFCSESQKISDLFKSNAS
;
A
#
# COMPACT_ATOMS: atom_id res chain seq x y z
N MET A 1 15.18 28.28 -19.71
CA MET A 1 13.99 27.72 -20.39
C MET A 1 13.24 26.91 -19.35
N GLY A 2 12.07 27.38 -18.93
CA GLY A 2 11.30 26.77 -17.85
C GLY A 2 10.70 25.44 -18.30
N ASN A 3 11.06 24.36 -17.61
CA ASN A 3 10.51 23.03 -17.86
C ASN A 3 9.06 22.98 -17.39
N ASN A 4 8.15 22.91 -18.36
CA ASN A 4 6.70 22.89 -18.19
C ASN A 4 6.17 21.45 -17.99
N PHE A 5 6.85 20.63 -17.19
CA PHE A 5 6.42 19.25 -16.91
C PHE A 5 5.44 19.14 -15.72
N GLN A 6 5.08 20.27 -15.11
CA GLN A 6 4.26 20.29 -13.89
C GLN A 6 2.78 19.90 -14.13
N PHE A 7 2.34 19.77 -15.39
CA PHE A 7 0.94 19.45 -15.74
C PHE A 7 0.58 17.95 -15.55
N LEU A 8 1.55 17.04 -15.41
CA LEU A 8 1.30 15.59 -15.39
C LEU A 8 1.65 14.87 -14.08
N VAL A 9 2.17 15.56 -13.06
CA VAL A 9 2.77 14.93 -11.87
C VAL A 9 1.77 14.72 -10.71
N ASN A 10 0.51 15.16 -10.86
CA ASN A 10 -0.56 15.00 -9.87
C ASN A 10 -1.67 14.07 -10.35
N LYS A 11 -1.33 12.85 -10.78
CA LYS A 11 -2.33 11.82 -11.11
C LYS A 11 -2.77 11.08 -9.84
N VAL A 12 -3.97 11.40 -9.37
CA VAL A 12 -4.70 10.68 -8.31
C VAL A 12 -6.07 10.33 -8.87
N GLY A 13 -6.58 9.14 -8.56
CA GLY A 13 -7.92 8.74 -8.96
C GLY A 13 -8.98 9.71 -8.46
N ALA A 14 -10.01 9.93 -9.29
CA ALA A 14 -11.18 10.72 -8.89
C ALA A 14 -12.15 9.89 -8.04
N THR A 15 -12.16 8.58 -8.25
CA THR A 15 -12.91 7.57 -7.51
C THR A 15 -11.97 6.50 -6.94
N LEU A 16 -12.50 5.65 -6.05
CA LEU A 16 -11.76 4.51 -5.51
C LEU A 16 -11.30 3.55 -6.63
N ASP A 17 -12.16 3.27 -7.62
CA ASP A 17 -11.81 2.43 -8.77
C ASP A 17 -10.66 3.05 -9.59
N ASP A 18 -10.75 4.34 -9.93
CA ASP A 18 -9.70 5.04 -10.68
C ASP A 18 -8.36 5.01 -9.93
N ALA A 19 -8.39 5.17 -8.61
CA ALA A 19 -7.19 5.19 -7.79
C ALA A 19 -6.53 3.80 -7.74
N ILE A 20 -7.34 2.74 -7.65
CA ILE A 20 -6.87 1.34 -7.70
C ILE A 20 -6.25 1.03 -9.07
N GLU A 21 -6.90 1.43 -10.16
CA GLU A 21 -6.39 1.23 -11.51
C GLU A 21 -5.07 1.98 -11.73
N LEU A 22 -5.01 3.26 -11.34
CA LEU A 22 -3.79 4.07 -11.43
C LEU A 22 -2.65 3.50 -10.58
N LEU A 23 -2.93 2.98 -9.39
CA LEU A 23 -1.93 2.32 -8.56
C LEU A 23 -1.41 1.04 -9.22
N ASN A 24 -2.32 0.23 -9.78
CA ASN A 24 -1.93 -1.00 -10.47
C ASN A 24 -1.07 -0.70 -11.71
N GLN A 25 -1.47 0.30 -12.50
CA GLN A 25 -0.69 0.75 -13.66
C GLN A 25 0.67 1.31 -13.24
N ALA A 26 0.71 2.15 -12.19
CA ALA A 26 1.97 2.68 -11.67
C ALA A 26 2.92 1.57 -11.22
N SER A 27 2.39 0.48 -10.66
CA SER A 27 3.17 -0.72 -10.30
C SER A 27 3.77 -1.41 -11.53
N ILE A 28 2.99 -1.57 -12.60
CA ILE A 28 3.46 -2.16 -13.86
C ILE A 28 4.54 -1.28 -14.51
N ASP A 29 4.26 0.01 -14.65
CA ASP A 29 5.18 0.98 -15.24
C ASP A 29 6.48 1.06 -14.44
N PHE A 30 6.39 1.07 -13.10
CA PHE A 30 7.55 1.05 -12.22
C PHE A 30 8.43 -0.17 -12.48
N LYS A 31 7.85 -1.38 -12.61
CA LYS A 31 8.60 -2.59 -12.95
C LYS A 31 9.35 -2.45 -14.28
N LEU A 32 8.69 -1.88 -15.30
CA LEU A 32 9.28 -1.66 -16.62
C LEU A 32 10.44 -0.66 -16.56
N PHE A 33 10.24 0.50 -15.92
CA PHE A 33 11.28 1.51 -15.77
C PHE A 33 12.46 1.00 -14.93
N TRP A 34 12.20 0.19 -13.91
CA TRP A 34 13.24 -0.43 -13.10
C TRP A 34 14.12 -1.37 -13.93
N GLN A 35 13.50 -2.21 -14.76
CA GLN A 35 14.22 -3.11 -15.67
C GLN A 35 15.04 -2.35 -16.72
N SER A 36 14.52 -1.23 -17.22
CA SER A 36 15.24 -0.39 -18.19
C SER A 36 16.25 0.57 -17.56
N ARG A 37 16.41 0.55 -16.23
CA ARG A 37 17.26 1.49 -15.46
C ARG A 37 16.88 2.96 -15.66
N ASP A 38 15.60 3.23 -15.91
CA ASP A 38 15.05 4.57 -15.99
C ASP A 38 14.66 5.05 -14.59
N ASN A 39 15.60 5.75 -13.94
CA ASN A 39 15.40 6.28 -12.59
C ASN A 39 14.35 7.38 -12.53
N GLU A 40 14.20 8.19 -13.59
CA GLU A 40 13.21 9.26 -13.63
C GLU A 40 11.80 8.68 -13.75
N GLY A 41 11.62 7.70 -14.65
CA GLY A 41 10.38 6.94 -14.76
C GLY A 41 9.99 6.24 -13.45
N CYS A 42 10.95 5.61 -12.76
CA CYS A 42 10.73 5.03 -11.43
C CYS A 42 10.30 6.07 -10.39
N TYR A 43 10.94 7.24 -10.38
CA TYR A 43 10.61 8.32 -9.44
C TYR A 43 9.20 8.88 -9.68
N VAL A 44 8.84 9.16 -10.93
CA VAL A 44 7.51 9.68 -11.30
C VAL A 44 6.42 8.68 -10.95
N THR A 45 6.58 7.41 -11.33
CA THR A 45 5.59 6.35 -11.02
C THR A 45 5.45 6.10 -9.52
N SER A 46 6.55 6.19 -8.75
CA SER A 46 6.50 6.09 -7.28
C SER A 46 5.67 7.21 -6.65
N GLN A 47 5.80 8.45 -7.14
CA GLN A 47 4.98 9.57 -6.65
C GLN A 47 3.49 9.38 -6.96
N ILE A 48 3.16 8.84 -8.13
CA ILE A 48 1.78 8.50 -8.50
C ILE A 48 1.26 7.39 -7.56
N ALA A 49 2.05 6.34 -7.35
CA ALA A 49 1.67 5.22 -6.49
C ALA A 49 1.37 5.68 -5.05
N ILE A 50 2.25 6.46 -4.43
CA ILE A 50 2.07 6.93 -3.04
C ILE A 50 0.78 7.75 -2.87
N LYS A 51 0.48 8.64 -3.82
CA LYS A 51 -0.76 9.44 -3.73
C LYS A 51 -2.01 8.58 -3.87
N ASN A 52 -2.00 7.58 -4.75
CA ASN A 52 -3.13 6.67 -4.92
C ASN A 52 -3.26 5.70 -3.73
N PHE A 53 -2.15 5.25 -3.13
CA PHE A 53 -2.19 4.54 -1.84
C PHE A 53 -2.91 5.37 -0.78
N ASP A 54 -2.50 6.63 -0.58
CA ASP A 54 -3.11 7.51 0.42
C ASP A 54 -4.60 7.73 0.16
N TYR A 55 -5.00 7.94 -1.10
CA TYR A 55 -6.40 8.08 -1.48
C TYR A 55 -7.21 6.82 -1.16
N ILE A 56 -6.74 5.65 -1.62
CA ILE A 56 -7.40 4.36 -1.39
C ILE A 56 -7.57 4.10 0.11
N ILE A 57 -6.51 4.31 0.90
CA ILE A 57 -6.53 4.10 2.35
C ILE A 57 -7.58 5.01 3.00
N ASN A 58 -7.61 6.29 2.63
CA ASN A 58 -8.55 7.25 3.20
C ASN A 58 -10.01 6.89 2.88
N GLU A 59 -10.32 6.51 1.64
CA GLU A 59 -11.68 6.13 1.26
C GLU A 59 -12.14 4.84 1.94
N ILE A 60 -11.28 3.83 2.01
CA ILE A 60 -11.60 2.58 2.71
C ILE A 60 -11.81 2.84 4.21
N VAL A 61 -10.92 3.58 4.86
CA VAL A 61 -11.04 3.89 6.30
C VAL A 61 -12.27 4.74 6.60
N ARG A 62 -12.60 5.69 5.72
CA ARG A 62 -13.80 6.52 5.86
C ARG A 62 -15.07 5.66 5.83
N GLU A 63 -15.15 4.70 4.93
CA GLU A 63 -16.30 3.80 4.87
C GLU A 63 -16.35 2.85 6.06
N ARG A 64 -15.21 2.34 6.53
CA ARG A 64 -15.14 1.56 7.78
C ARG A 64 -15.76 2.32 8.95
N ASP A 65 -15.43 3.61 9.06
CA ASP A 65 -15.92 4.44 10.14
C ASP A 65 -17.43 4.73 9.97
N ALA A 66 -17.92 4.91 8.74
CA ALA A 66 -19.35 5.02 8.43
C ALA A 66 -20.14 3.73 8.73
N LEU A 67 -19.53 2.58 8.48
CA LEU A 67 -20.10 1.25 8.73
C LEU A 67 -20.43 0.98 10.20
N SER A 68 -19.72 1.62 11.13
CA SER A 68 -20.05 1.56 12.57
C SER A 68 -21.46 2.07 12.89
N LEU A 69 -22.07 2.80 11.95
CA LEU A 69 -23.42 3.37 12.03
C LEU A 69 -24.42 2.67 11.09
N SER A 70 -23.98 1.68 10.31
CA SER A 70 -24.83 1.00 9.31
C SER A 70 -25.79 0.01 9.95
N ALA A 71 -27.04 0.02 9.51
CA ALA A 71 -28.07 -0.95 9.89
C ALA A 71 -28.00 -2.26 9.07
N ASN A 72 -27.24 -2.28 7.97
CA ASN A 72 -27.11 -3.46 7.10
C ASN A 72 -26.02 -4.40 7.63
N ALA A 73 -26.42 -5.38 8.44
CA ALA A 73 -25.52 -6.33 9.08
C ALA A 73 -24.74 -7.21 8.09
N GLN A 74 -25.33 -7.58 6.94
CA GLN A 74 -24.67 -8.40 5.94
C GLN A 74 -23.57 -7.63 5.23
N TYR A 75 -23.86 -6.41 4.75
CA TYR A 75 -22.85 -5.53 4.16
C TYR A 75 -21.68 -5.27 5.11
N ALA A 76 -21.98 -5.03 6.39
CA ALA A 76 -20.95 -4.84 7.41
C ALA A 76 -20.11 -6.11 7.65
N GLN A 77 -20.71 -7.31 7.52
CA GLN A 77 -19.99 -8.57 7.64
C GLN A 77 -19.08 -8.82 6.43
N ASP A 78 -19.61 -8.68 5.21
CA ASP A 78 -18.85 -8.86 3.97
C ASP A 78 -17.64 -7.92 3.93
N TYR A 79 -17.83 -6.67 4.39
CA TYR A 79 -16.75 -5.71 4.49
C TYR A 79 -15.67 -6.13 5.50
N ARG A 80 -16.07 -6.65 6.67
CA ARG A 80 -15.12 -7.17 7.68
C ARG A 80 -14.35 -8.38 7.14
N ASP A 81 -15.03 -9.28 6.44
CA ASP A 81 -14.42 -10.49 5.88
C ASP A 81 -13.32 -10.14 4.86
N ILE A 82 -13.56 -9.13 4.00
CA ILE A 82 -12.52 -8.64 3.08
C ILE A 82 -11.36 -7.99 3.85
N LEU A 83 -11.67 -7.18 4.88
CA LEU A 83 -10.66 -6.52 5.71
C LEU A 83 -9.78 -7.48 6.52
N ASP A 84 -10.28 -8.67 6.85
CA ASP A 84 -9.56 -9.70 7.61
C ASP A 84 -8.70 -10.62 6.72
N VAL A 85 -8.78 -10.48 5.38
CA VAL A 85 -7.91 -11.20 4.45
C VAL A 85 -6.44 -10.87 4.72
N HIS A 86 -5.61 -11.91 4.83
CA HIS A 86 -4.15 -11.78 4.94
C HIS A 86 -3.54 -11.38 3.60
N ILE A 87 -2.82 -10.26 3.56
CA ILE A 87 -2.28 -9.70 2.31
C ILE A 87 -0.75 -9.50 2.31
N GLY A 88 -0.10 -9.72 3.44
CA GLY A 88 1.34 -9.58 3.56
C GLY A 88 1.89 -10.15 4.87
N GLU A 89 3.08 -9.71 5.22
CA GLU A 89 3.80 -10.11 6.42
C GLU A 89 4.29 -8.89 7.20
N VAL A 90 4.40 -9.04 8.52
CA VAL A 90 4.91 -8.02 9.43
C VAL A 90 5.95 -8.60 10.39
N ASP A 91 7.03 -7.85 10.59
CA ASP A 91 7.98 -8.02 11.69
C ASP A 91 7.76 -6.89 12.71
N GLU A 92 7.38 -7.26 13.93
CA GLU A 92 7.16 -6.35 15.06
C GLU A 92 8.37 -6.28 16.01
N ASN A 93 9.39 -7.13 15.80
CA ASN A 93 10.59 -7.21 16.64
C ASN A 93 11.74 -6.47 15.97
N ILE A 94 11.52 -5.21 15.62
CA ILE A 94 12.47 -4.43 14.86
C ILE A 94 13.45 -3.65 15.73
N THR A 95 14.63 -3.44 15.17
CA THR A 95 15.73 -2.66 15.73
C THR A 95 15.97 -1.44 14.85
N PRO A 96 16.63 -0.38 15.37
CA PRO A 96 17.01 0.76 14.54
C PRO A 96 17.84 0.39 13.31
N GLN A 97 18.64 -0.67 13.39
CA GLN A 97 19.42 -1.18 12.26
C GLN A 97 18.52 -1.79 11.17
N ASP A 98 17.39 -2.41 11.53
CA ASP A 98 16.46 -2.97 10.54
C ASP A 98 15.90 -1.86 9.63
N PHE A 99 15.60 -0.68 10.18
CA PHE A 99 15.17 0.48 9.41
C PHE A 99 16.27 1.07 8.52
N GLN A 100 17.51 1.12 9.02
CA GLN A 100 18.64 1.56 8.21
C GLN A 100 18.82 0.62 7.01
N ASP A 101 18.87 -0.69 7.26
CA ASP A 101 19.03 -1.72 6.23
C ASP A 101 17.96 -1.65 5.14
N LEU A 102 16.72 -1.34 5.51
CA LEU A 102 15.63 -1.17 4.56
C LEU A 102 15.94 -0.08 3.50
N THR A 103 16.75 0.91 3.85
CA THR A 103 17.02 2.10 3.02
C THR A 103 18.40 2.11 2.38
N ILE A 104 19.27 1.13 2.67
CA ILE A 104 20.66 1.08 2.18
C ILE A 104 20.73 1.01 0.65
N GLN A 105 19.87 0.19 0.03
CA GLN A 105 19.90 -0.04 -1.41
C GLN A 105 18.48 -0.14 -1.97
N PRO A 106 18.10 0.70 -2.96
CA PRO A 106 16.82 0.58 -3.63
C PRO A 106 16.64 -0.79 -4.32
N GLY A 107 15.44 -1.35 -4.24
CA GLY A 107 15.04 -2.54 -4.98
C GLY A 107 15.47 -3.89 -4.38
N ASN A 108 16.08 -3.88 -3.19
CA ASN A 108 16.49 -5.10 -2.48
C ASN A 108 15.84 -5.22 -1.10
N ALA A 109 14.67 -4.61 -0.92
CA ALA A 109 13.98 -4.56 0.35
C ALA A 109 13.44 -5.93 0.76
N ARG A 110 13.79 -6.36 1.97
CA ARG A 110 13.31 -7.61 2.55
C ARG A 110 13.27 -7.52 4.07
N ILE A 111 12.30 -8.18 4.69
CA ILE A 111 12.43 -8.52 6.10
C ILE A 111 13.65 -9.44 6.25
N ARG A 112 14.50 -9.18 7.25
CA ARG A 112 15.76 -9.92 7.41
C ARG A 112 15.52 -11.41 7.56
N VAL A 113 16.34 -12.20 6.86
CA VAL A 113 16.33 -13.67 6.94
C VAL A 113 16.59 -14.09 8.40
N GLY A 114 15.71 -14.94 8.94
CA GLY A 114 15.80 -15.42 10.33
C GLY A 114 14.93 -14.64 11.33
N LYS A 115 14.26 -13.56 10.91
CA LYS A 115 13.19 -12.94 11.71
C LYS A 115 11.91 -13.78 11.58
N ILE A 116 11.16 -13.88 12.68
CA ILE A 116 9.83 -14.50 12.68
C ILE A 116 8.84 -13.43 12.23
N THR A 117 8.28 -13.61 11.03
CA THR A 117 7.19 -12.77 10.54
C THR A 117 5.83 -13.33 10.94
N LYS A 118 4.83 -12.46 10.97
CA LYS A 118 3.43 -12.84 11.14
C LYS A 118 2.62 -12.38 9.92
N PRO A 119 1.58 -13.12 9.51
CA PRO A 119 0.63 -12.62 8.53
C PRO A 119 -0.03 -11.32 9.00
N ILE A 120 -0.19 -10.35 8.10
CA ILE A 120 -0.93 -9.11 8.34
C ILE A 120 -2.20 -9.07 7.49
N SER A 121 -3.33 -8.72 8.12
CA SER A 121 -4.60 -8.51 7.42
C SER A 121 -4.64 -7.15 6.71
N LEU A 122 -5.53 -6.99 5.74
CA LEU A 122 -5.71 -5.73 5.03
C LEU A 122 -6.01 -4.58 6.00
N ASN A 123 -6.92 -4.78 6.96
CA ASN A 123 -7.24 -3.77 7.98
C ASN A 123 -6.00 -3.28 8.74
N LYS A 124 -5.14 -4.23 9.17
CA LYS A 124 -3.91 -3.88 9.88
C LYS A 124 -2.92 -3.18 8.95
N LEU A 125 -2.78 -3.64 7.70
CA LEU A 125 -1.92 -2.99 6.72
C LEU A 125 -2.34 -1.54 6.44
N LEU A 126 -3.64 -1.27 6.25
CA LEU A 126 -4.15 0.08 6.01
C LEU A 126 -3.73 1.05 7.12
N ASN A 127 -3.86 0.62 8.38
CA ASN A 127 -3.38 1.40 9.52
C ASN A 127 -1.85 1.59 9.46
N LYS A 128 -1.07 0.54 9.19
CA LYS A 128 0.40 0.65 9.10
C LYS A 128 0.86 1.57 7.96
N MET A 129 0.22 1.51 6.80
CA MET A 129 0.50 2.40 5.66
C MET A 129 0.19 3.86 5.97
N LYS A 130 -0.88 4.14 6.74
CA LYS A 130 -1.22 5.48 7.23
C LYS A 130 -0.17 6.04 8.18
N HIS A 131 0.49 5.17 8.94
CA HIS A 131 1.55 5.51 9.90
C HIS A 131 2.95 5.13 9.39
N ARG A 132 3.12 5.00 8.07
CA ARG A 132 4.42 4.69 7.46
C ARG A 132 5.41 5.81 7.76
N ILE A 133 6.67 5.45 7.97
CA ILE A 133 7.78 6.40 8.10
C ILE A 133 8.16 6.81 6.66
N PRO A 134 8.04 8.09 6.26
CA PRO A 134 8.19 8.48 4.84
C PRO A 134 9.54 8.11 4.21
N ASN A 135 10.60 8.12 5.01
CA ASN A 135 11.96 7.80 4.56
C ASN A 135 12.32 6.32 4.74
N CYS A 136 11.40 5.49 5.23
CA CYS A 136 11.62 4.06 5.46
C CYS A 136 10.70 3.25 4.56
N LEU A 137 10.86 3.44 3.26
CA LEU A 137 10.06 2.79 2.22
C LEU A 137 10.99 2.33 1.11
N ASN A 138 10.86 1.07 0.72
CA ASN A 138 11.63 0.47 -0.36
C ASN A 138 10.80 -0.66 -0.98
N PHE A 139 11.34 -1.32 -1.98
CA PHE A 139 10.65 -2.36 -2.73
C PHE A 139 11.61 -3.49 -3.08
N ARG A 140 11.04 -4.60 -3.57
CA ARG A 140 11.76 -5.59 -4.37
C ARG A 140 10.87 -6.09 -5.48
N ILE A 141 11.50 -6.56 -6.55
CA ILE A 141 10.82 -7.33 -7.60
C ILE A 141 11.24 -8.78 -7.45
N GLU A 142 10.27 -9.65 -7.23
CA GLU A 142 10.49 -11.07 -6.98
C GLU A 142 9.49 -11.89 -7.78
N ASN A 143 9.97 -12.79 -8.65
CA ASN A 143 9.12 -13.60 -9.54
C ASN A 143 8.10 -12.80 -10.38
N GLY A 144 8.43 -11.55 -10.71
CA GLY A 144 7.55 -10.64 -11.46
C GLY A 144 6.59 -9.83 -10.59
N ASP A 145 6.47 -10.14 -9.29
CA ASP A 145 5.68 -9.40 -8.34
C ASP A 145 6.40 -8.11 -7.91
N HIS A 146 5.64 -7.02 -7.80
CA HIS A 146 6.11 -5.80 -7.13
C HIS A 146 5.74 -5.88 -5.65
N ILE A 147 6.76 -6.01 -4.80
CA ILE A 147 6.61 -6.09 -3.36
C ILE A 147 7.06 -4.78 -2.74
N LEU A 148 6.15 -4.12 -2.03
CA LEU A 148 6.46 -2.92 -1.25
C LEU A 148 6.83 -3.34 0.16
N VAL A 149 7.87 -2.71 0.71
CA VAL A 149 8.32 -2.92 2.09
C VAL A 149 8.40 -1.57 2.78
N ILE A 150 7.68 -1.43 3.88
CA ILE A 150 7.58 -0.16 4.61
C ILE A 150 7.94 -0.35 6.07
N GLY A 151 8.63 0.63 6.64
CA GLY A 151 8.69 0.86 8.07
C GLY A 151 7.49 1.68 8.52
N ALA A 152 6.88 1.31 9.63
CA ALA A 152 5.79 2.04 10.26
C ALA A 152 6.10 2.30 11.73
N ASP A 153 5.78 3.52 12.18
CA ASP A 153 6.03 3.98 13.54
C ASP A 153 5.05 3.33 14.54
N ALA A 154 5.38 3.41 15.82
CA ALA A 154 4.50 3.02 16.90
C ALA A 154 3.30 3.97 16.96
N PHE A 155 2.09 3.40 16.89
CA PHE A 155 0.85 4.16 17.03
C PHE A 155 -0.16 3.36 17.85
N LEU A 156 -0.87 4.03 18.77
CA LEU A 156 -1.92 3.44 19.62
C LEU A 156 -1.58 2.04 20.16
N ARG A 157 -0.51 1.93 20.95
CA ARG A 157 -0.05 0.68 21.58
C ARG A 157 0.43 -0.41 20.62
N GLN A 158 0.63 -0.09 19.34
CA GLN A 158 1.28 -1.00 18.41
C GLN A 158 2.79 -0.75 18.39
N PRO A 159 3.61 -1.81 18.31
CA PRO A 159 5.04 -1.64 18.12
C PRO A 159 5.33 -1.01 16.76
N GLU A 160 6.49 -0.36 16.67
CA GLU A 160 7.12 -0.07 15.39
C GLU A 160 7.27 -1.41 14.62
N CYS A 161 7.14 -1.38 13.30
CA CYS A 161 7.22 -2.61 12.52
C CYS A 161 7.72 -2.38 11.10
N ILE A 162 8.22 -3.45 10.47
CA ILE A 162 8.43 -3.51 9.02
C ILE A 162 7.36 -4.42 8.43
N VAL A 163 6.70 -3.96 7.39
CA VAL A 163 5.62 -4.69 6.71
C VAL A 163 5.98 -4.85 5.25
N GLU A 164 5.71 -6.02 4.69
CA GLU A 164 5.82 -6.26 3.25
C GLU A 164 4.55 -6.86 2.66
N PHE A 165 4.22 -6.48 1.43
CA PHE A 165 3.04 -6.96 0.72
C PHE A 165 3.18 -6.78 -0.79
N LYS A 166 2.46 -7.60 -1.55
CA LYS A 166 2.38 -7.47 -3.01
C LYS A 166 1.41 -6.35 -3.37
N VAL A 167 1.86 -5.39 -4.19
CA VAL A 167 1.03 -4.26 -4.63
C VAL A 167 -0.21 -4.74 -5.38
N GLU A 168 -0.06 -5.73 -6.26
CA GLU A 168 -1.16 -6.32 -7.04
C GLU A 168 -2.24 -6.94 -6.14
N LYS A 169 -1.82 -7.62 -5.06
CA LYS A 169 -2.76 -8.20 -4.08
C LYS A 169 -3.50 -7.10 -3.30
N PHE A 170 -2.80 -6.03 -2.91
CA PHE A 170 -3.43 -4.87 -2.29
C PHE A 170 -4.50 -4.26 -3.21
N CYS A 171 -4.19 -4.06 -4.50
CA CYS A 171 -5.14 -3.55 -5.48
C CYS A 171 -6.35 -4.48 -5.62
N SER A 172 -6.13 -5.80 -5.74
CA SER A 172 -7.22 -6.78 -5.88
C SER A 172 -8.17 -6.79 -4.67
N GLU A 173 -7.65 -6.78 -3.45
CA GLU A 173 -8.52 -6.74 -2.26
C GLU A 173 -9.22 -5.37 -2.11
N SER A 174 -8.55 -4.27 -2.48
CA SER A 174 -9.18 -2.95 -2.52
C SER A 174 -10.30 -2.87 -3.56
N GLN A 175 -10.16 -3.57 -4.69
CA GLN A 175 -11.20 -3.62 -5.72
C GLN A 175 -12.46 -4.32 -5.22
N LYS A 176 -12.33 -5.42 -4.47
CA LYS A 176 -13.48 -6.10 -3.86
C LYS A 176 -14.25 -5.17 -2.91
N ILE A 177 -13.53 -4.31 -2.18
CA ILE A 177 -14.15 -3.30 -1.32
C ILE A 177 -14.93 -2.29 -2.16
N SER A 178 -14.32 -1.77 -3.23
CA SER A 178 -15.00 -0.85 -4.15
C SER A 178 -16.27 -1.44 -4.76
N ASP A 179 -16.20 -2.70 -5.18
CA ASP A 179 -17.35 -3.43 -5.73
C ASP A 179 -18.45 -3.63 -4.69
N LEU A 180 -18.07 -3.93 -3.45
CA LEU A 180 -19.00 -4.00 -2.32
C LEU A 180 -19.71 -2.65 -2.08
N PHE A 181 -18.98 -1.52 -2.14
CA PHE A 181 -19.57 -0.18 -1.98
C PHE A 181 -20.63 0.10 -3.03
N LYS A 182 -20.33 -0.20 -4.30
CA LYS A 182 -21.25 -0.02 -5.42
C LYS A 182 -22.50 -0.89 -5.25
N SER A 183 -22.35 -2.11 -4.74
CA SER A 183 -23.49 -3.04 -4.53
C SER A 183 -24.45 -2.60 -3.42
N ASN A 184 -23.97 -1.88 -2.40
CA ASN A 184 -24.80 -1.38 -1.31
C ASN A 184 -25.45 -0.01 -1.61
N ALA A 185 -24.93 0.72 -2.59
CA ALA A 185 -25.50 1.99 -3.05
C ALA A 185 -26.62 1.82 -4.11
N SER A 186 -26.82 0.59 -4.61
CA SER A 186 -27.84 0.22 -5.60
C SER A 186 -29.10 -0.31 -4.92
#